data_AF-A0A0G4M3J9-F1
#
_entry.id   AF-A0A0G4M3J9-F1
#
_cell.length_a   1.000
_cell.length_b   1.000
_cell.length_c   1.000
_cell.angle_alpha   90.00
_cell.angle_beta   90.00
_cell.angle_gamma   90.00
#
_symmetry.space_group_name_H-M   'P 1'
#
loop_
_entity.id
_entity.type
_entity.pdbx_description
1 polymer ?
#
loop_
_entity_poly.entity_id
_entity_poly.type
_entity_poly.pdbx_seq_one_letter_code
_entity_poly.pdbx_strand_id
1 'polypeptide(L)'
;MQKLTDVYNLPALLRTGGDPTTDFLVQVARKRGRLGPGGVPNLHSAAMTVVTDWRDGRIQGWTEPPVLAVADANAPVDADAVVADDTAAPDQKTVVTEWAKEFKIEGLWGDDGADDEVMEQ
;
A
#
# COMPACT_ATOMS: atom_id res chain seq x y z
N MET A 1 19.42 4.47 -7.14
CA MET A 1 20.71 3.76 -7.34
C MET A 1 21.87 4.34 -6.53
N GLN A 2 22.06 5.67 -6.47
CA GLN A 2 23.23 6.28 -5.82
C GLN A 2 23.48 5.81 -4.36
N LYS A 3 22.44 5.82 -3.51
CA LYS A 3 22.53 5.29 -2.13
C LYS A 3 23.02 3.83 -2.06
N LEU A 4 22.57 2.96 -2.97
CA LEU A 4 23.05 1.57 -3.03
C LEU A 4 24.51 1.49 -3.48
N THR A 5 24.88 2.28 -4.48
CA THR A 5 26.26 2.37 -4.97
C THR A 5 27.22 2.81 -3.86
N ASP A 6 26.80 3.76 -3.02
CA ASP A 6 27.59 4.26 -1.88
C ASP A 6 27.73 3.21 -0.78
N VAL A 7 26.64 2.53 -0.37
CA VAL A 7 26.66 1.47 0.65
C VAL A 7 27.60 0.34 0.26
N TYR A 8 27.57 -0.07 -1.00
CA TYR A 8 28.46 -1.09 -1.51
C TYR A 8 29.79 -0.51 -2.02
N ASN A 9 30.01 0.80 -1.97
CA ASN A 9 31.18 1.53 -2.48
C ASN A 9 31.62 1.00 -3.88
N LEU A 10 30.64 0.87 -4.78
CA LEU A 10 30.86 0.34 -6.12
C LEU A 10 31.35 1.47 -7.03
N PRO A 11 32.27 1.18 -7.97
CA PRO A 11 32.65 2.17 -8.98
C PRO A 11 31.42 2.53 -9.81
N ALA A 12 31.29 3.81 -10.20
CA ALA A 12 30.17 4.34 -10.98
C ALA A 12 30.07 3.78 -12.43
N LEU A 13 30.78 2.70 -12.74
CA LEU A 13 30.83 2.05 -14.05
C LEU A 13 29.65 1.10 -14.25
N LEU A 14 28.42 1.55 -13.98
CA LEU A 14 27.23 0.91 -14.52
C LEU A 14 27.28 1.16 -16.03
N ARG A 15 27.36 0.10 -16.83
CA ARG A 15 27.68 0.21 -18.25
C ARG A 15 26.47 0.83 -18.94
N THR A 16 26.70 1.88 -19.73
CA THR A 16 25.70 2.76 -20.34
C THR A 16 24.81 2.12 -21.43
N GLY A 17 24.69 0.79 -21.46
CA GLY A 17 23.88 0.07 -22.45
C GLY A 17 23.32 -1.29 -22.01
N GLY A 18 23.48 -1.69 -20.74
CA GLY A 18 22.93 -2.94 -20.19
C GLY A 18 21.76 -2.72 -19.22
N ASP A 19 21.14 -3.80 -18.74
CA ASP A 19 20.19 -3.73 -17.62
C ASP A 19 20.96 -3.27 -16.35
N PRO A 20 20.60 -2.12 -15.76
CA PRO A 20 21.31 -1.56 -14.61
C PRO A 20 21.26 -2.47 -13.37
N THR A 21 20.25 -3.33 -13.25
CA THR A 21 20.12 -4.28 -12.14
C THR A 21 21.16 -5.40 -12.25
N THR A 22 21.27 -5.99 -13.44
CA THR A 22 22.28 -7.01 -13.73
C THR A 22 23.69 -6.47 -13.54
N ASP A 23 23.99 -5.28 -14.06
CA ASP A 23 25.30 -4.63 -13.88
C ASP A 23 25.61 -4.37 -12.40
N PHE A 24 24.64 -3.88 -11.64
CA PHE A 24 24.79 -3.69 -10.19
C PHE A 24 25.12 -5.00 -9.47
N LEU A 25 24.36 -6.06 -9.72
CA LEU A 25 24.58 -7.37 -9.09
C LEU A 25 25.93 -7.99 -9.47
N VAL A 26 26.40 -7.79 -10.71
CA VAL A 26 27.74 -8.21 -11.13
C VAL A 26 28.82 -7.49 -10.32
N GLN A 27 28.67 -6.18 -10.11
CA GLN A 27 29.63 -5.40 -9.32
C GLN A 27 29.61 -5.79 -7.84
N VAL A 28 28.43 -6.03 -7.26
CA VAL A 28 28.28 -6.56 -5.90
C VAL A 28 28.94 -7.94 -5.78
N ALA A 29 28.72 -8.84 -6.74
CA ALA A 29 29.30 -10.17 -6.75
C ALA A 29 30.83 -10.12 -6.79
N ARG A 30 31.42 -9.26 -7.64
CA ARG A 30 32.87 -9.04 -7.72
C ARG A 30 33.43 -8.50 -6.41
N LYS A 31 32.78 -7.49 -5.82
CA LYS A 31 33.28 -6.85 -4.60
C LYS A 31 33.15 -7.73 -3.37
N ARG A 32 32.09 -8.55 -3.28
CA ARG A 32 31.83 -9.43 -2.14
C ARG A 32 32.42 -10.84 -2.30
N GLY A 33 33.11 -11.11 -3.42
CA GLY A 33 33.71 -12.41 -3.71
C GLY A 33 32.68 -13.52 -3.96
N ARG A 34 31.46 -13.18 -4.39
CA ARG A 34 30.40 -14.13 -4.76
C ARG A 34 30.56 -14.56 -6.21
N LEU A 35 31.70 -15.19 -6.49
CA LEU A 35 32.07 -15.69 -7.80
C LEU A 35 31.95 -17.23 -7.79
N GLY A 36 31.44 -17.77 -8.89
CA GLY A 36 31.46 -19.20 -9.17
C GLY A 36 32.82 -19.66 -9.71
N PRO A 37 32.93 -20.95 -10.09
CA PRO A 37 34.13 -21.48 -10.73
C PRO A 37 34.48 -20.68 -11.99
N GLY A 38 35.78 -20.42 -12.19
CA GLY A 38 36.26 -19.59 -13.31
C GLY A 38 36.06 -18.08 -13.14
N GLY A 39 35.71 -17.61 -11.94
CA GLY A 39 35.54 -16.17 -11.66
C GLY A 39 34.25 -15.58 -12.22
N VAL A 40 33.28 -16.42 -12.61
CA VAL A 40 32.00 -15.99 -13.15
C VAL A 40 31.13 -15.41 -12.02
N PRO A 41 30.61 -14.17 -12.11
CA PRO A 41 29.74 -13.59 -11.10
C PRO A 41 28.47 -14.41 -10.88
N ASN A 42 28.17 -14.78 -9.62
CA ASN A 42 26.92 -15.47 -9.28
C ASN A 42 25.85 -14.44 -8.87
N LEU A 43 24.95 -14.14 -9.81
CA LEU A 43 23.87 -13.16 -9.65
C LEU A 43 22.91 -13.52 -8.52
N HIS A 44 22.53 -14.80 -8.39
CA HIS A 44 21.58 -15.26 -7.38
C HIS A 44 22.10 -15.03 -5.95
N SER A 45 23.36 -15.41 -5.71
CA SER A 45 23.99 -15.23 -4.39
C SER A 45 24.20 -13.76 -4.04
N ALA A 46 24.54 -12.92 -5.04
CA ALA A 46 24.66 -11.48 -4.84
C ALA A 46 23.29 -10.85 -4.52
N ALA A 47 22.24 -11.21 -5.26
CA ALA A 47 20.89 -10.72 -5.04
C ALA A 47 20.38 -11.08 -3.64
N MET A 48 20.57 -12.32 -3.19
CA MET A 48 20.18 -12.73 -1.83
C MET A 48 20.89 -11.91 -0.75
N THR A 49 22.16 -11.55 -0.96
CA THR A 49 22.90 -10.69 -0.02
C THR A 49 22.28 -9.29 0.04
N VAL A 50 21.95 -8.70 -1.12
CA VAL A 50 21.33 -7.37 -1.21
C VAL A 50 19.95 -7.35 -0.56
N VAL A 51 19.12 -8.36 -0.81
CA VAL A 51 17.80 -8.49 -0.18
C VAL A 51 17.93 -8.63 1.33
N THR A 52 18.90 -9.41 1.82
CA THR A 52 19.14 -9.56 3.26
C THR A 52 19.60 -8.25 3.89
N ASP A 53 20.52 -7.52 3.24
CA ASP A 53 20.98 -6.22 3.73
C ASP A 53 19.87 -5.15 3.73
N TRP A 54 18.94 -5.23 2.78
CA TRP A 54 17.74 -4.39 2.78
C TRP A 54 16.78 -4.74 3.92
N ARG A 55 16.51 -6.03 4.11
CA ARG A 55 15.65 -6.53 5.20
C ARG A 55 16.21 -6.16 6.58
N ASP A 56 17.52 -6.27 6.74
CA ASP A 56 18.21 -5.96 8.00
C ASP A 56 18.43 -4.44 8.21
N GLY A 57 17.98 -3.60 7.25
CA GLY A 57 17.99 -2.14 7.38
C GLY A 57 19.32 -1.46 7.04
N ARG A 58 20.31 -2.18 6.52
CA ARG A 58 21.57 -1.57 6.04
C ARG A 58 21.34 -0.68 4.83
N ILE A 59 20.38 -1.05 3.98
CA ILE A 59 19.94 -0.24 2.84
C ILE A 59 18.65 0.48 3.24
N GLN A 60 18.74 1.79 3.37
CA GLN A 60 17.57 2.62 3.69
C GLN A 60 16.71 2.83 2.44
N GLY A 61 15.42 2.51 2.54
CA GLY A 61 14.43 2.81 1.52
C GLY A 61 13.03 2.76 2.12
N TRP A 62 12.23 3.77 1.83
CA TRP A 62 10.80 3.81 2.12
C TRP A 62 10.09 4.31 0.87
N THR A 63 8.83 3.91 0.74
CA THR A 63 7.94 4.46 -0.28
C THR A 63 6.98 5.41 0.42
N GLU A 64 6.73 6.56 -0.16
CA GLU A 64 5.71 7.46 0.35
C GLU A 64 4.34 6.80 0.20
N PRO A 65 3.47 6.92 1.23
CA PRO A 65 2.11 6.40 1.09
C PRO A 65 1.43 7.10 -0.09
N PRO A 66 0.54 6.41 -0.82
CA PRO A 66 -0.23 7.05 -1.87
C PRO A 66 -1.01 8.21 -1.27
N VAL A 67 -0.92 9.39 -1.91
CA VAL A 67 -1.75 10.53 -1.54
C VAL A 67 -3.18 10.16 -1.92
N LEU A 68 -3.96 9.68 -0.95
CA LEU A 68 -5.40 9.53 -1.13
C LEU A 68 -5.95 10.94 -1.33
N ALA A 69 -6.67 11.13 -2.44
CA ALA A 69 -7.51 12.31 -2.60
C ALA A 69 -8.59 12.22 -1.53
N VAL A 70 -8.30 12.73 -0.33
CA VAL A 70 -9.33 13.07 0.64
C VAL A 70 -10.17 14.11 -0.09
N ALA A 71 -11.38 13.73 -0.48
CA ALA A 71 -12.33 14.69 -1.02
C ALA A 71 -12.45 15.80 0.02
N ASP A 72 -11.97 17.00 -0.33
CA ASP A 72 -12.19 18.19 0.47
C ASP A 72 -13.70 18.26 0.75
N ALA A 73 -14.07 18.28 2.03
CA ALA A 73 -15.46 18.29 2.49
C ALA A 73 -16.23 19.58 2.13
N ASN A 74 -15.77 20.35 1.13
CA ASN A 74 -16.33 21.62 0.68
C ASN A 74 -16.48 21.76 -0.85
N ALA A 75 -16.30 20.70 -1.63
CA ALA A 75 -16.68 20.72 -3.05
C ALA A 75 -18.19 20.43 -3.21
N PRO A 76 -18.94 21.20 -4.03
CA PRO A 76 -20.34 20.91 -4.30
C PRO A 76 -20.43 19.59 -5.06
N VAL A 77 -21.15 18.62 -4.49
CA VAL A 77 -21.41 17.32 -5.13
C VAL A 77 -22.58 17.46 -6.10
N ASP A 78 -22.29 17.42 -7.40
CA ASP A 78 -23.31 17.13 -8.42
C ASP A 78 -23.62 15.62 -8.37
N ALA A 79 -24.88 15.31 -8.11
CA ALA A 79 -25.38 14.00 -7.76
C ALA A 79 -25.67 13.09 -8.98
N ASP A 80 -24.71 12.94 -9.90
CA ASP A 80 -24.86 11.95 -10.98
C ASP A 80 -23.52 11.46 -11.53
N ALA A 81 -22.90 10.51 -10.83
CA ALA A 81 -21.81 9.69 -11.36
C ALA A 81 -21.93 8.27 -10.82
N VAL A 82 -22.40 7.38 -11.70
CA VAL A 82 -22.51 5.94 -11.51
C VAL A 82 -21.13 5.37 -11.18
N VAL A 83 -21.01 4.73 -10.01
CA VAL A 83 -19.79 4.11 -9.50
C VAL A 83 -19.52 2.83 -10.30
N ALA A 84 -18.46 2.85 -11.11
CA ALA A 84 -17.84 1.63 -11.61
C ALA A 84 -16.88 1.10 -10.54
N ASP A 85 -17.17 -0.12 -10.10
CA ASP A 85 -16.43 -0.93 -9.15
C ASP A 85 -14.99 -1.21 -9.63
N ASP A 86 -14.06 -1.39 -8.69
CA ASP A 86 -12.67 -1.87 -8.86
C ASP A 86 -11.51 -0.85 -8.93
N THR A 87 -11.51 0.16 -8.07
CA THR A 87 -10.26 0.66 -7.46
C THR A 87 -10.54 1.09 -6.03
N ALA A 88 -9.66 0.70 -5.09
CA ALA A 88 -9.77 0.98 -3.66
C ALA A 88 -10.26 2.41 -3.39
N ALA A 89 -11.55 2.56 -3.09
CA ALA A 89 -12.17 3.84 -2.89
C ALA A 89 -11.53 4.52 -1.67
N PRO A 90 -11.27 5.85 -1.74
CA PRO A 90 -10.80 6.58 -0.57
C PRO A 90 -11.83 6.46 0.56
N ASP A 91 -11.34 6.23 1.77
CA ASP A 91 -12.12 6.14 2.99
C ASP A 91 -13.00 7.40 3.12
N GLN A 92 -14.29 7.27 2.79
CA GLN A 92 -15.25 8.37 2.83
C GLN A 92 -15.54 8.70 4.30
N LYS A 93 -14.79 9.67 4.85
CA LYS A 93 -14.98 10.12 6.22
C LYS A 93 -16.24 10.98 6.34
N THR A 94 -17.39 10.34 6.52
CA THR A 94 -18.63 11.03 6.89
C THR A 94 -18.53 11.50 8.34
N VAL A 95 -18.20 12.77 8.55
CA VAL A 95 -18.22 13.39 9.87
C VAL A 95 -19.68 13.69 10.23
N VAL A 96 -20.24 12.86 11.09
CA VAL A 96 -21.60 13.05 11.60
C VAL A 96 -21.57 14.17 12.66
N THR A 97 -22.15 15.32 12.35
CA THR A 97 -22.18 16.51 13.23
C THR A 97 -23.28 16.47 14.27
N GLU A 98 -24.27 15.59 14.13
CA GLU A 98 -25.38 15.42 15.08
C GLU A 98 -25.75 13.94 15.21
N TRP A 99 -26.13 13.51 16.41
CA TRP A 99 -26.55 12.12 16.63
C TRP A 99 -27.80 11.82 15.79
N ALA A 100 -27.79 10.69 15.09
CA ALA A 100 -28.97 10.21 14.37
C ALA A 100 -30.16 10.07 15.33
N LYS A 101 -31.37 10.26 14.79
CA LYS A 101 -32.63 10.08 15.53
C LYS A 101 -32.59 8.73 16.28
N GLU A 102 -32.98 8.78 17.55
CA GLU A 102 -33.04 7.61 18.42
C GLU A 102 -33.73 6.42 17.73
N PHE A 103 -33.14 5.22 17.86
CA PHE A 103 -33.76 4.01 17.35
C PHE A 103 -34.92 3.65 18.26
N LYS A 104 -36.12 3.51 17.68
CA LYS A 104 -37.28 3.02 18.42
C LYS A 104 -37.18 1.50 18.55
N ILE A 105 -37.27 1.01 19.78
CA ILE A 105 -37.27 -0.43 20.10
C ILE A 105 -38.66 -1.06 19.86
N GLU A 106 -39.71 -0.23 19.79
CA GLU A 106 -41.07 -0.65 19.44
C GLU A 106 -41.08 -1.21 18.01
N GLY A 107 -41.24 -2.54 17.90
CA GLY A 107 -41.20 -3.29 16.64
C GLY A 107 -39.93 -4.11 16.39
N LEU A 108 -38.91 -4.05 17.27
CA LEU A 108 -37.70 -4.89 17.15
C LEU A 108 -37.95 -6.35 17.58
N TRP A 109 -38.90 -6.54 18.48
CA TRP A 109 -39.38 -7.85 18.91
C TRP A 109 -40.81 -7.94 18.43
N GLY A 110 -41.00 -8.53 17.24
CA GLY A 110 -42.32 -8.62 16.62
C GLY A 110 -43.36 -9.12 17.62
N ASP A 111 -44.37 -8.29 17.89
CA ASP A 111 -45.63 -8.72 18.46
C ASP A 111 -46.71 -8.47 17.41
N ASP A 112 -46.87 -9.46 16.54
CA ASP A 112 -48.15 -9.74 15.90
C ASP A 112 -48.96 -10.51 16.95
N GLY A 113 -49.95 -9.86 17.59
CA GLY A 113 -50.70 -10.56 18.63
C GLY A 113 -51.82 -9.83 19.37
N ALA A 114 -52.81 -9.32 18.63
CA ALA A 114 -54.24 -9.26 19.02
C ALA A 114 -54.70 -8.51 20.31
N ASP A 115 -55.82 -7.80 20.11
CA ASP A 115 -56.82 -7.39 21.09
C ASP A 115 -56.50 -6.20 22.02
N ASP A 116 -56.98 -5.02 21.62
CA ASP A 116 -57.83 -4.22 22.52
C ASP A 116 -58.74 -3.30 21.68
N GLU A 117 -59.87 -3.85 21.24
CA GLU A 117 -61.08 -3.07 20.96
C GLU A 117 -61.55 -2.41 22.26
N VAL A 118 -61.05 -1.21 22.54
CA VAL A 118 -61.66 -0.29 23.52
C VAL A 118 -61.77 1.11 22.92
N MET A 119 -62.79 1.32 22.08
CA MET A 119 -63.33 2.64 21.78
C MET A 119 -64.86 2.57 21.80
N GLU A 120 -65.43 3.10 22.89
CA GLU A 120 -66.84 3.39 23.10
C GLU A 120 -67.45 4.14 21.90
N GLN A 121 -68.64 3.69 21.43
CA GLN A 121 -69.94 4.40 21.50
C GLN A 121 -71.06 3.57 20.86
#